data_AF-A0A4P8GMM1-F1
#
_entry.id   AF-A0A4P8GMM1-F1
#
_cell.length_a   1.000
_cell.length_b   1.000
_cell.length_c   1.000
_cell.angle_alpha   90.00
_cell.angle_beta   90.00
_cell.angle_gamma   90.00
#
_symmetry.space_group_name_H-M   'P 1'
#
loop_
_entity.id
_entity.type
_entity.pdbx_description
1 polymer ?
#
loop_
_entity_poly.entity_id
_entity_poly.type
_entity_poly.pdbx_seq_one_letter_code
_entity_poly.pdbx_strand_id
1 'polypeptide(L)'
;MSQLGMARAPGGQLLIETSERQAARAVEAVAIVPARSAPCEKGLPITVDGRALEFGAIIDELNHRVGKFGYGRYSGLEHLDRGEKVLEVREMPAAWILLKALRHLETACLSERLVRENMDVEQTG
;
A
#
# COMPACT_ATOMS: atom_id res chain seq x y z
N MET A 1 9.98 10.81 16.73
CA MET A 1 8.51 10.81 16.91
C MET A 1 7.85 11.49 15.70
N SER A 2 7.86 10.87 14.53
CA SER A 2 7.41 11.50 13.27
C SER A 2 5.89 11.74 13.25
N GLN A 3 5.45 12.96 12.96
CA GLN A 3 4.04 13.27 12.66
C GLN A 3 3.84 13.31 11.14
N LEU A 4 2.88 12.52 10.65
CA LEU A 4 2.44 12.44 9.26
C LEU A 4 1.34 13.49 9.02
N GLY A 5 1.43 14.30 7.96
CA GLY A 5 0.42 15.29 7.61
C GLY A 5 -0.60 14.72 6.64
N MET A 6 -1.90 14.95 6.88
CA MET A 6 -2.99 14.58 5.98
C MET A 6 -3.53 15.84 5.31
N ALA A 7 -3.49 15.93 3.98
CA ALA A 7 -4.07 17.05 3.23
C ALA A 7 -5.24 16.57 2.35
N ARG A 8 -6.36 17.30 2.39
CA ARG A 8 -7.56 17.00 1.61
C ARG A 8 -7.56 17.81 0.32
N ALA A 9 -7.58 17.15 -0.84
CA ALA A 9 -7.71 17.81 -2.14
C ALA A 9 -9.18 18.19 -2.44
N PRO A 10 -9.45 19.19 -3.30
CA PRO A 10 -10.80 19.46 -3.81
C PRO A 10 -11.33 18.22 -4.55
N GLY A 11 -12.56 17.79 -4.26
CA GLY A 11 -13.20 16.65 -4.93
C GLY A 11 -13.18 15.31 -4.19
N GLY A 12 -12.65 15.24 -2.97
CA GLY A 12 -12.76 14.04 -2.12
C GLY A 12 -11.68 12.97 -2.35
N GLN A 13 -10.63 13.27 -3.12
CA GLN A 13 -9.43 12.43 -3.19
C GLN A 13 -8.60 12.57 -1.90
N LEU A 14 -8.21 11.42 -1.33
CA LEU A 14 -7.26 11.35 -0.22
C LEU A 14 -5.85 11.33 -0.81
N LEU A 15 -5.05 12.35 -0.50
CA LEU A 15 -3.62 12.38 -0.84
C LEU A 15 -2.84 11.87 0.38
N ILE A 16 -2.11 10.77 0.21
CA ILE A 16 -1.21 10.23 1.24
C ILE A 16 0.19 10.72 0.87
N GLU A 17 0.65 11.78 1.54
CA GLU A 17 2.02 12.28 1.42
C GLU A 17 2.94 11.49 2.35
N THR A 18 3.94 10.79 1.80
CA THR A 18 4.88 10.01 2.60
C THR A 18 6.08 10.87 3.00
N SER A 19 6.34 11.05 4.30
CA SER A 19 7.46 11.89 4.80
C SER A 19 8.71 11.10 5.22
N GLU A 20 8.96 9.93 4.63
CA GLU A 20 10.29 9.32 4.71
C GLU A 20 11.19 9.93 3.62
N ARG A 21 12.29 10.59 3.98
CA ARG A 21 13.22 11.26 3.04
C ARG A 21 13.75 10.38 1.89
N GLN A 22 13.55 9.05 1.95
CA GLN A 22 13.88 8.09 0.89
C GLN A 22 12.66 7.51 0.16
N ALA A 23 11.53 7.22 0.82
CA ALA A 23 10.30 6.77 0.14
C ALA A 23 9.63 7.88 -0.69
N ALA A 24 9.66 9.12 -0.19
CA ALA A 24 9.15 10.31 -0.88
C ALA A 24 9.90 10.61 -2.19
N ARG A 25 11.14 10.11 -2.34
CA ARG A 25 11.93 10.20 -3.59
C ARG A 25 11.53 9.13 -4.61
N ALA A 26 10.88 8.05 -4.16
CA ALA A 26 10.46 6.96 -5.02
C ALA A 26 9.13 7.28 -5.69
N VAL A 27 8.13 7.69 -4.91
CA VAL A 27 6.76 8.02 -5.34
C VAL A 27 6.25 9.14 -4.42
N GLU A 28 5.73 10.21 -5.00
CA GLU A 28 5.22 11.36 -4.25
C GLU A 28 3.79 11.11 -3.76
N ALA A 29 2.93 10.53 -4.61
CA ALA A 29 1.54 10.22 -4.27
C ALA A 29 0.99 9.01 -5.03
N VAL A 30 0.12 8.23 -4.37
CA VAL A 30 -0.72 7.21 -5.01
C VAL A 30 -2.16 7.51 -4.63
N ALA A 31 -3.04 7.71 -5.62
CA ALA A 31 -4.46 7.85 -5.35
C ALA A 31 -5.17 6.50 -5.45
N ILE A 32 -5.93 6.18 -4.42
CA ILE A 32 -6.76 4.98 -4.32
C ILE A 32 -8.21 5.44 -4.26
N VAL A 33 -9.10 4.79 -5.01
CA VAL A 33 -10.53 5.13 -5.00
C VAL A 33 -11.14 4.76 -3.64
N PRO A 34 -11.67 5.73 -2.88
CA PRO A 34 -12.32 5.45 -1.61
C PRO A 34 -13.65 4.71 -1.84
N ALA A 35 -13.99 3.78 -0.95
CA ALA A 35 -15.10 2.84 -1.09
C ALA A 35 -16.52 3.44 -1.19
N ARG A 36 -16.69 4.78 -1.23
CA ARG A 36 -18.00 5.46 -1.29
C ARG A 36 -18.49 5.79 -2.71
N SER A 37 -17.74 5.44 -3.76
CA SER A 37 -18.11 5.71 -5.16
C SER A 37 -17.86 4.49 -6.06
N ALA A 38 -18.95 3.91 -6.59
CA ALA A 38 -19.06 2.82 -7.57
C ALA A 38 -18.59 1.39 -7.16
N PRO A 39 -19.25 0.31 -7.64
CA PRO A 39 -19.02 -1.07 -7.15
C PRO A 39 -17.72 -1.74 -7.59
N CYS A 40 -17.11 -1.33 -8.71
CA CYS A 40 -16.04 -2.06 -9.39
C CYS A 40 -14.61 -1.53 -9.16
N GLU A 41 -14.44 -0.39 -8.48
CA GLU A 41 -13.13 0.29 -8.32
C GLU A 41 -12.70 0.44 -6.85
N LYS A 42 -13.37 -0.25 -5.92
CA LYS A 42 -13.18 -0.06 -4.47
C LYS A 42 -11.76 -0.42 -4.02
N GLY A 43 -11.00 0.56 -3.54
CA GLY A 43 -9.69 0.29 -2.94
C GLY A 43 -8.56 0.00 -3.94
N LEU A 44 -8.80 0.19 -5.24
CA LEU A 44 -7.78 0.05 -6.27
C LEU A 44 -7.02 1.37 -6.50
N PRO A 45 -5.70 1.31 -6.72
CA PRO A 45 -4.93 2.47 -7.13
C PRO A 45 -5.32 2.85 -8.57
N ILE A 46 -5.48 4.15 -8.81
CA ILE A 46 -5.88 4.71 -10.10
C ILE A 46 -4.88 5.73 -10.64
N THR A 47 -4.02 6.28 -9.78
CA THR A 47 -2.97 7.21 -10.20
C THR A 47 -1.66 7.00 -9.44
N VAL A 48 -0.56 7.39 -10.08
CA VAL A 48 0.77 7.54 -9.48
C VAL A 48 1.30 8.93 -9.84
N ASP A 49 1.62 9.73 -8.83
CA ASP A 49 2.04 11.15 -8.95
C ASP A 49 1.11 11.96 -9.86
N GLY A 50 -0.20 11.80 -9.66
CA GLY A 50 -1.23 12.50 -10.43
C GLY A 50 -1.45 11.99 -11.87
N ARG A 51 -0.67 11.00 -12.33
CA ARG A 51 -0.87 10.37 -13.65
C ARG A 51 -1.81 9.18 -13.55
N ALA A 52 -2.91 9.21 -14.29
CA ALA A 52 -3.81 8.07 -14.43
C ALA A 52 -3.14 6.96 -15.24
N LEU A 53 -3.19 5.74 -14.73
CA LEU A 53 -2.56 4.56 -15.31
C LEU A 53 -3.47 3.34 -15.12
N GLU A 54 -3.41 2.40 -16.05
CA GLU A 54 -4.04 1.08 -15.88
C GLU A 54 -3.38 0.34 -14.71
N PHE A 55 -4.16 -0.50 -14.01
CA PHE A 55 -3.71 -1.16 -12.78
C PHE A 55 -2.38 -1.92 -12.96
N GLY A 56 -2.21 -2.68 -14.04
CA GLY A 56 -0.94 -3.38 -14.33
C GLY A 56 0.25 -2.43 -14.48
N ALA A 57 0.06 -1.31 -15.18
CA ALA A 57 1.09 -0.29 -15.36
C ALA A 57 1.44 0.42 -14.05
N ILE A 58 0.47 0.58 -13.14
CA ILE A 58 0.73 1.06 -11.77
C ILE A 58 1.64 0.07 -11.03
N ILE A 59 1.34 -1.22 -11.08
CA ILE A 59 2.17 -2.25 -10.42
C ILE A 59 3.60 -2.21 -10.96
N ASP A 60 3.79 -2.16 -12.28
CA ASP A 60 5.11 -2.12 -12.90
C ASP A 60 5.91 -0.86 -12.52
N GLU A 61 5.27 0.31 -12.60
CA GLU A 61 5.85 1.60 -12.21
C GLU A 61 6.29 1.59 -10.74
N LEU A 62 5.42 1.11 -9.84
CA LEU A 62 5.72 1.03 -8.41
C LEU A 62 6.82 0.01 -8.11
N ASN A 63 6.80 -1.17 -8.74
CA ASN A 63 7.87 -2.16 -8.60
C ASN A 63 9.23 -1.56 -8.98
N HIS A 64 9.30 -0.86 -10.10
CA HIS A 64 10.53 -0.22 -10.55
C HIS A 64 10.99 0.91 -9.63
N ARG A 65 10.09 1.84 -9.30
CA ARG A 65 10.45 3.06 -8.57
C ARG A 65 10.71 2.80 -7.09
N VAL A 66 9.86 2.01 -6.43
CA VAL A 66 10.00 1.66 -5.02
C VAL A 66 11.13 0.64 -4.84
N GLY A 67 11.24 -0.33 -5.76
CA GLY A 67 12.29 -1.36 -5.72
C GLY A 67 13.70 -0.82 -5.82
N LYS A 68 13.93 0.29 -6.56
CA LYS A 68 15.23 1.00 -6.61
C LYS A 68 15.78 1.41 -5.24
N PHE A 69 14.91 1.59 -4.25
CA PHE A 69 15.30 1.99 -2.90
C PHE A 69 15.37 0.80 -1.93
N GLY A 70 15.13 -0.44 -2.41
CA GLY A 70 15.21 -1.66 -1.62
C GLY A 70 14.02 -1.91 -0.70
N TYR A 71 12.91 -1.17 -0.86
CA TYR A 71 11.69 -1.38 -0.10
C TYR A 71 10.91 -2.63 -0.56
N GLY A 72 10.15 -3.23 0.36
CA GLY A 72 9.37 -4.45 0.09
C GLY A 72 10.17 -5.74 0.05
N ARG A 73 11.39 -5.75 0.61
CA ARG A 73 12.22 -6.95 0.76
C ARG A 73 11.97 -7.62 2.11
N TYR A 74 11.78 -8.93 2.08
CA TYR A 74 11.54 -9.74 3.26
C TYR A 74 12.37 -11.02 3.19
N SER A 75 12.94 -11.42 4.32
CA SER A 75 13.55 -12.74 4.49
C SER A 75 12.85 -13.48 5.62
N GLY A 76 12.38 -14.69 5.35
CA GLY A 76 11.67 -15.51 6.33
C GLY A 76 12.16 -16.96 6.28
N LEU A 77 12.14 -17.63 7.42
CA LEU A 77 12.40 -19.07 7.49
C LEU A 77 11.06 -19.81 7.44
N GLU A 78 10.82 -20.54 6.37
CA GLU A 78 9.59 -21.28 6.14
C GLU A 78 9.81 -22.78 6.42
N HIS A 79 8.80 -23.41 7.04
CA HIS A 79 8.80 -24.85 7.30
C HIS A 79 7.94 -25.51 6.24
N LEU A 80 8.52 -26.44 5.49
CA LEU A 80 7.80 -27.21 4.48
C LEU A 80 7.21 -28.48 5.08
N ASP A 81 6.21 -29.05 4.41
CA ASP A 81 5.44 -30.21 4.89
C ASP A 81 6.28 -31.46 5.18
N ARG A 82 7.47 -31.60 4.59
CA ARG A 82 8.37 -32.75 4.79
C ARG A 82 9.48 -32.46 5.82
N GLY A 83 9.36 -31.34 6.55
CA GLY A 83 10.26 -30.96 7.63
C GLY A 83 11.49 -30.16 7.19
N GLU A 84 11.62 -29.84 5.90
CA GLU A 84 12.67 -28.93 5.43
C GLU A 84 12.44 -27.52 5.97
N LYS A 85 13.54 -26.79 6.19
CA LYS A 85 13.52 -25.36 6.48
C LYS A 85 14.14 -24.62 5.32
N VAL A 86 13.40 -23.68 4.75
CA VAL A 86 13.87 -22.86 3.63
C VAL A 86 13.96 -21.42 4.09
N LEU A 87 15.16 -20.84 3.97
CA LEU A 87 15.31 -19.39 4.09
C LEU A 87 14.86 -18.78 2.77
N GLU A 88 13.69 -18.19 2.75
CA GLU A 88 13.16 -17.53 1.57
C GLU A 88 13.41 -16.03 1.62
N VAL A 89 13.78 -15.47 0.46
CA VAL A 89 13.88 -14.04 0.24
C VAL A 89 12.84 -13.67 -0.81
N ARG A 90 11.93 -12.76 -0.46
CA ARG A 90 10.85 -12.26 -1.31
C ARG A 90 11.01 -10.76 -1.53
N GLU A 91 10.67 -10.30 -2.73
CA GLU A 91 10.61 -8.88 -3.08
C GLU A 91 9.22 -8.54 -3.61
N MET A 92 8.58 -7.55 -2.99
CA MET A 92 7.24 -7.08 -3.36
C MET A 92 7.11 -5.56 -3.22
N PRO A 93 7.86 -4.74 -4.00
CA PRO A 93 7.93 -3.30 -3.78
C PRO A 93 6.60 -2.57 -4.00
N ALA A 94 5.84 -2.92 -5.05
CA ALA A 94 4.52 -2.34 -5.28
C ALA A 94 3.53 -2.70 -4.16
N ALA A 95 3.49 -3.96 -3.76
CA ALA A 95 2.60 -4.41 -2.68
C ALA A 95 2.93 -3.69 -1.36
N TRP A 96 4.23 -3.49 -1.06
CA TRP A 96 4.68 -2.80 0.14
C TRP A 96 4.09 -1.39 0.27
N ILE A 97 4.15 -0.58 -0.80
CA ILE A 97 3.62 0.79 -0.76
C ILE A 97 2.09 0.81 -0.81
N LEU A 98 1.47 -0.09 -1.60
CA LEU A 98 0.02 -0.15 -1.75
C LEU A 98 -0.68 -0.61 -0.47
N LEU A 99 -0.16 -1.63 0.22
CA LEU A 99 -0.71 -2.09 1.50
C LEU A 99 -0.63 -0.99 2.58
N LYS A 100 0.47 -0.23 2.62
CA LYS A 100 0.62 0.93 3.51
C LYS A 100 -0.40 2.03 3.18
N ALA A 101 -0.53 2.37 1.90
CA ALA A 101 -1.48 3.37 1.44
C ALA A 101 -2.93 2.94 1.76
N LEU A 102 -3.27 1.68 1.53
CA LEU A 102 -4.58 1.12 1.84
C LEU A 102 -4.88 1.19 3.34
N ARG A 103 -3.93 0.82 4.22
CA ARG A 103 -4.11 0.93 5.68
C ARG A 103 -4.38 2.36 6.13
N HIS A 104 -3.70 3.34 5.53
CA HIS A 104 -3.96 4.75 5.80
C HIS A 104 -5.35 5.18 5.31
N LEU A 105 -5.75 4.74 4.12
CA LEU A 105 -7.09 5.00 3.58
C LEU A 105 -8.19 4.41 4.48
N GLU A 106 -8.00 3.17 4.95
CA GLU A 106 -8.92 2.51 5.89
C GLU A 106 -9.05 3.31 7.19
N THR A 107 -7.94 3.73 7.78
CA THR A 107 -7.94 4.53 9.02
C THR A 107 -8.64 5.88 8.82
N ALA A 108 -8.58 6.46 7.61
CA ALA A 108 -9.24 7.71 7.29
C ALA A 108 -10.74 7.55 6.95
N CYS A 109 -11.16 6.39 6.45
CA CYS A 109 -12.51 6.17 5.91
C CYS A 109 -13.42 5.32 6.80
N LEU A 110 -12.85 4.44 7.62
CA LEU A 110 -13.56 3.48 8.46
C LEU A 110 -13.53 3.91 9.93
N SER A 111 -14.47 3.38 10.71
CA SER A 111 -14.42 3.53 12.17
C SER A 111 -13.33 2.65 12.75
N GLU A 112 -12.80 3.03 13.92
CA GLU A 112 -11.79 2.24 14.64
C GLU A 112 -12.22 0.78 14.83
N ARG A 113 -13.50 0.56 15.15
CA ARG A 113 -14.08 -0.78 15.29
C ARG A 113 -13.91 -1.60 14.01
N LEU A 114 -14.29 -1.04 12.85
CA LEU A 114 -14.20 -1.74 11.57
C LEU A 114 -12.75 -2.02 11.16
N VAL A 115 -11.83 -1.10 11.44
CA VAL A 115 -10.39 -1.32 11.20
C VAL A 115 -9.89 -2.50 12.05
N ARG A 116 -10.29 -2.59 13.31
CA ARG A 116 -9.91 -3.69 14.20
C ARG A 116 -10.48 -5.03 13.74
N GLU A 117 -11.78 -5.07 13.43
CA GLU A 117 -12.42 -6.28 12.89
C GLU A 117 -11.74 -6.75 11.60
N ASN A 118 -11.32 -5.83 10.72
CA ASN A 118 -10.60 -6.19 9.49
C ASN A 118 -9.22 -6.79 9.78
N MET A 119 -8.46 -6.23 10.73
CA MET A 119 -7.16 -6.78 11.12
C MET A 119 -7.27 -8.18 11.74
N ASP A 120 -8.32 -8.44 12.51
CA ASP A 120 -8.55 -9.77 13.09
C ASP A 120 -8.80 -10.82 11.98
N VAL A 121 -9.57 -10.45 10.94
CA VAL A 121 -9.80 -11.32 9.78
C VAL A 121 -8.51 -11.59 9.00
N GLU A 122 -7.70 -10.57 8.74
CA GLU A 122 -6.43 -10.70 8.00
C GLU A 122 -5.40 -11.62 8.69
N GLN A 123 -5.45 -11.73 10.02
CA GLN A 123 -4.51 -12.56 10.80
C GLN A 123 -4.97 -14.01 10.96
N THR A 124 -6.27 -14.26 10.79
CA THR A 124 -6.88 -15.59 11.03
C THR A 124 -7.15 -16.33 9.72
N GLY A 125 -7.13 -15.63 8.58
CA GLY A 125 -7.34 -16.16 7.24
C GLY A 125 -6.13 -16.89 6.66
#